data_AF-A0A923WWB6-F1
#
_entry.id   AF-A0A923WWB6-F1
#
_cell.length_a   1.000
_cell.length_b   1.000
_cell.length_c   1.000
_cell.angle_alpha   90.00
_cell.angle_beta   90.00
_cell.angle_gamma   90.00
#
_symmetry.space_group_name_H-M   'P 1'
#
loop_
_entity.id
_entity.type
_entity.pdbx_description
1 polymer ?
#
loop_
_entity_poly.entity_id
_entity_poly.type
_entity_poly.pdbx_seq_one_letter_code
_entity_poly.pdbx_strand_id
1 'polypeptide(L)'
;ILGFFIFIVLVNTQIQERLSEFNLLKVLGSESAVIRKIIFMQFLFIVSISLIVGLGLGLLLTQILVKFVFSIETSFDFKAMAIIALMLLPVVYLIVAKATRFLDRLSPIDLIRS
;
A
#
# COMPACT_ATOMS: atom_id res chain seq x y z
N ILE A 1 10.27 9.98 5.56
CA ILE A 1 11.28 9.13 4.89
C ILE A 1 11.25 7.69 5.41
N LEU A 2 11.36 7.45 6.73
CA LEU A 2 11.31 6.11 7.32
C LEU A 2 10.02 5.33 7.00
N GLY A 3 8.84 5.94 7.18
CA GLY A 3 7.57 5.25 6.89
C GLY A 3 7.43 4.80 5.43
N PHE A 4 7.92 5.61 4.49
CA PHE A 4 7.93 5.28 3.07
C PHE A 4 8.87 4.10 2.77
N PHE A 5 10.06 4.08 3.40
CA PHE A 5 11.00 2.98 3.28
C PHE A 5 10.41 1.66 3.82
N ILE A 6 9.82 1.69 5.01
CA ILE A 6 9.15 0.53 5.62
C ILE A 6 8.03 0.02 4.71
N PHE A 7 7.22 0.93 4.15
CA PHE A 7 6.15 0.55 3.23
C PHE A 7 6.69 -0.17 1.98
N ILE A 8 7.77 0.31 1.38
CA ILE A 8 8.40 -0.36 0.23
C ILE A 8 8.89 -1.75 0.60
N VAL A 9 9.59 -1.89 1.73
CA VAL A 9 10.09 -3.20 2.18
C VAL A 9 8.94 -4.16 2.39
N LEU A 10 7.87 -3.70 3.05
CA LEU A 10 6.69 -4.51 3.36
C LEU A 10 5.94 -4.95 2.09
N VAL A 11 5.81 -4.08 1.09
CA VAL A 11 5.25 -4.44 -0.23
C VAL A 11 6.11 -5.52 -0.90
N ASN A 12 7.43 -5.35 -0.92
CA ASN A 12 8.33 -6.33 -1.53
C ASN A 12 8.26 -7.68 -0.81
N THR A 13 8.33 -7.70 0.52
CA THR A 13 8.27 -8.94 1.31
C THR A 13 6.96 -9.68 1.09
N GLN A 14 5.81 -9.01 1.16
CA GLN A 14 4.51 -9.66 0.91
C GLN A 14 4.39 -10.25 -0.49
N ILE A 15 4.96 -9.58 -1.49
CA ILE A 15 4.98 -10.11 -2.86
C ILE A 15 5.88 -11.34 -2.97
N GLN A 16 7.04 -11.34 -2.30
CA GLN A 16 7.97 -12.48 -2.30
C GLN A 16 7.40 -13.70 -1.58
N GLU A 17 6.73 -13.50 -0.44
CA GLU A 17 6.08 -14.59 0.31
C GLU A 17 4.99 -15.31 -0.50
N ARG A 18 4.34 -14.60 -1.44
CA ARG A 18 3.25 -15.12 -2.27
C ARG A 18 3.68 -15.51 -3.68
N LEU A 19 4.98 -15.56 -3.94
CA LEU A 19 5.53 -15.86 -5.25
C LEU A 19 5.09 -17.23 -5.77
N SER A 20 5.02 -18.24 -4.89
CA SER A 20 4.55 -19.59 -5.22
C SER A 20 3.09 -19.61 -5.68
N GLU A 21 2.21 -18.86 -5.02
CA GLU A 21 0.79 -18.71 -5.41
C GLU A 21 0.67 -18.06 -6.80
N PHE A 22 1.43 -16.99 -7.05
CA PHE A 22 1.42 -16.31 -8.34
C PHE A 22 1.92 -17.20 -9.47
N ASN A 23 2.94 -18.01 -9.21
CA ASN A 23 3.44 -18.97 -10.19
C ASN A 23 2.43 -20.08 -10.49
N LEU A 24 1.73 -20.60 -9.48
CA LEU A 24 0.65 -21.56 -9.69
C LEU A 24 -0.47 -20.98 -10.56
N LEU A 25 -0.87 -19.72 -10.31
CA LEU A 25 -1.85 -19.03 -11.15
C LEU A 25 -1.37 -18.87 -12.60
N LYS A 26 -0.08 -18.59 -12.82
CA LYS A 26 0.49 -18.52 -14.18
C LYS A 26 0.52 -19.87 -14.89
N VAL A 27 0.84 -20.95 -14.19
CA VAL A 27 0.81 -22.32 -14.75
C VAL A 27 -0.61 -22.70 -15.18
N LEU A 28 -1.62 -22.23 -14.44
CA LEU A 28 -3.04 -22.38 -14.81
C LEU A 28 -3.49 -21.47 -15.97
N GLY A 29 -2.58 -20.70 -16.58
CA GLY A 29 -2.84 -19.84 -17.72
C GLY A 29 -3.26 -18.41 -17.37
N SER A 30 -3.11 -17.98 -16.12
CA SER A 30 -3.39 -16.59 -15.73
C SER A 30 -2.33 -15.63 -16.27
N GLU A 31 -2.78 -14.52 -16.85
CA GLU A 31 -1.89 -13.47 -17.36
C GLU A 31 -1.26 -12.65 -16.21
N SER A 32 0.00 -12.24 -16.35
CA SER A 32 0.70 -11.38 -15.38
C SER A 32 -0.07 -10.09 -15.07
N ALA A 33 -0.82 -9.56 -16.04
CA ALA A 33 -1.68 -8.39 -15.87
C ALA A 33 -2.81 -8.62 -14.85
N VAL A 34 -3.38 -9.83 -14.82
CA VAL A 34 -4.44 -10.21 -13.86
C VAL A 34 -3.85 -10.28 -12.45
N ILE A 35 -2.69 -10.93 -12.29
CA ILE A 35 -1.99 -11.01 -11.00
C ILE A 35 -1.63 -9.61 -10.48
N ARG A 36 -1.12 -8.75 -11.36
CA ARG A 36 -0.79 -7.36 -11.01
C ARG A 36 -2.02 -6.57 -10.57
N LYS A 37 -3.17 -6.77 -11.22
CA LYS A 37 -4.45 -6.17 -10.82
C LYS A 37 -4.89 -6.64 -9.44
N ILE A 38 -4.76 -7.94 -9.14
CA ILE A 38 -5.08 -8.51 -7.82
C ILE A 38 -4.21 -7.87 -6.73
N ILE A 39 -2.89 -7.83 -6.95
CA ILE A 39 -1.94 -7.22 -6.00
C ILE A 39 -2.28 -5.74 -5.78
N PHE A 40 -2.55 -5.00 -6.86
CA PHE A 40 -2.93 -3.59 -6.76
C PHE A 40 -4.20 -3.38 -5.94
N MET A 41 -5.25 -4.18 -6.16
CA MET A 41 -6.50 -4.08 -5.40
C MET A 41 -6.30 -4.40 -3.92
N GLN A 42 -5.46 -5.38 -3.57
CA GLN A 42 -5.13 -5.69 -2.18
C GLN A 42 -4.43 -4.52 -1.49
N PHE A 43 -3.37 -3.97 -2.09
CA PHE A 43 -2.67 -2.82 -1.50
C PHE A 43 -3.54 -1.56 -1.45
N LEU A 44 -4.40 -1.34 -2.44
CA LEU A 44 -5.35 -0.24 -2.42
C LEU A 44 -6.34 -0.36 -1.25
N PHE A 45 -6.82 -1.57 -0.96
CA PHE A 45 -7.68 -1.83 0.19
C PHE A 45 -6.96 -1.58 1.52
N ILE A 46 -5.74 -2.11 1.68
CA ILE A 46 -4.91 -1.91 2.88
C ILE A 46 -4.61 -0.43 3.13
N VAL A 47 -4.24 0.31 2.08
CA VAL A 47 -3.96 1.74 2.16
C VAL A 47 -5.21 2.53 2.52
N SER A 48 -6.36 2.17 1.94
CA SER A 48 -7.62 2.84 2.24
C SER A 48 -7.99 2.72 3.72
N ILE A 49 -7.84 1.53 4.30
CA ILE A 49 -8.07 1.32 5.74
C ILE A 49 -7.04 2.10 6.56
N SER A 50 -5.76 2.03 6.17
CA SER A 50 -4.67 2.72 6.85
C SER A 50 -4.85 4.24 6.84
N LEU A 51 -5.41 4.81 5.78
CA LEU A 51 -5.77 6.22 5.67
C LEU A 51 -6.87 6.60 6.66
N ILE A 52 -7.95 5.82 6.72
CA ILE A 52 -9.06 6.06 7.66
C ILE A 52 -8.55 6.01 9.10
N VAL A 53 -7.77 4.98 9.44
CA VAL A 53 -7.22 4.80 10.79
C VAL A 53 -6.20 5.90 11.11
N GLY A 54 -5.28 6.20 10.19
CA GLY A 54 -4.25 7.22 10.39
C GLY A 54 -4.82 8.63 10.56
N LEU A 55 -5.78 9.01 9.72
CA LEU A 55 -6.48 10.30 9.84
C LEU A 55 -7.32 10.34 11.12
N GLY A 56 -8.08 9.29 11.42
CA GLY A 56 -8.89 9.21 12.63
C GLY A 56 -8.04 9.36 13.90
N LEU A 57 -6.95 8.60 14.00
CA LEU A 57 -6.03 8.70 15.13
C LEU A 57 -5.33 10.06 15.19
N GLY A 58 -4.90 10.62 14.06
CA GLY A 58 -4.29 11.94 14.00
C GLY A 58 -5.21 13.05 14.50
N LEU A 59 -6.49 13.02 14.10
CA LEU A 59 -7.52 13.94 14.57
C LEU A 59 -7.75 13.80 16.08
N LEU A 60 -7.94 12.57 16.56
CA LEU A 60 -8.15 12.29 17.99
C LEU A 60 -6.97 12.75 18.84
N LEU A 61 -5.73 12.43 18.44
CA LEU A 61 -4.51 12.86 19.10
C LEU A 61 -4.39 14.38 19.12
N THR A 62 -4.65 15.04 17.99
CA THR A 62 -4.60 16.51 17.91
C THR A 62 -5.63 17.14 18.85
N GLN A 63 -6.86 16.62 18.86
CA GLN A 63 -7.91 17.12 19.75
C GLN A 63 -7.54 16.94 21.23
N ILE A 64 -7.01 15.78 21.61
CA ILE A 64 -6.58 15.51 22.99
C ILE A 64 -5.43 16.45 23.39
N LEU A 65 -4.38 16.54 22.57
CA LEU A 65 -3.21 17.34 22.88
C LEU A 65 -3.53 18.84 22.95
N VAL A 66 -4.25 19.37 21.97
CA VAL A 66 -4.54 20.81 21.94
C VAL A 66 -5.49 21.20 23.05
N LYS A 67 -6.54 20.40 23.31
CA LYS A 67 -7.50 20.69 24.38
C LYS A 67 -6.88 20.56 25.78
N PHE A 68 -6.05 19.54 26.00
CA PHE A 68 -5.50 19.25 27.32
C PHE A 68 -4.24 20.06 27.65
N VAL A 69 -3.39 20.35 26.66
CA VAL A 69 -2.11 21.05 26.89
C VAL A 69 -2.22 22.54 26.62
N PHE A 70 -2.94 22.95 25.58
CA PHE A 70 -2.90 24.33 25.09
C PHE A 70 -4.18 25.13 25.34
N SER A 71 -5.31 24.48 25.64
CA SER A 71 -6.63 25.13 25.85
C SER A 71 -7.07 26.07 24.70
N ILE A 72 -6.56 25.82 23.48
CA ILE A 72 -6.90 26.58 22.27
C ILE A 72 -7.93 25.79 21.45
N GLU A 73 -8.77 26.48 20.67
CA GLU A 73 -9.69 25.82 19.74
C GLU A 73 -8.97 25.29 18.49
N THR A 74 -9.22 24.04 18.14
CA THR A 74 -8.67 23.40 16.93
C THR A 74 -9.55 23.71 15.72
N SER A 75 -8.97 24.28 14.67
CA SER A 75 -9.59 24.31 13.34
C SER A 75 -9.00 23.18 12.48
N PHE A 76 -9.87 22.33 11.93
CA PHE A 76 -9.47 21.24 11.04
C PHE A 76 -9.72 21.64 9.60
N ASP A 77 -8.67 21.66 8.78
CA ASP A 77 -8.81 21.86 7.34
C ASP A 77 -9.04 20.52 6.63
N PHE A 78 -10.32 20.19 6.42
CA PHE A 78 -10.73 19.00 5.70
C PHE A 78 -10.28 18.99 4.24
N LYS A 79 -10.06 20.16 3.61
CA LYS A 79 -9.56 20.23 2.23
C LYS A 79 -8.11 19.76 2.17
N ALA A 80 -7.28 20.21 3.11
CA ALA A 80 -5.88 19.77 3.19
C ALA A 80 -5.79 18.24 3.41
N MET A 81 -6.64 17.68 4.26
CA MET A 81 -6.70 16.23 4.50
C MET A 81 -7.09 15.45 3.24
N ALA A 82 -8.08 15.93 2.49
CA ALA A 82 -8.50 15.31 1.24
C ALA A 82 -7.39 15.35 0.17
N ILE A 83 -6.65 16.45 0.06
CA ILE A 83 -5.52 16.59 -0.87
C ILE A 83 -4.41 15.59 -0.55
N ILE A 84 -4.06 15.41 0.74
CA ILE A 84 -3.04 14.44 1.17
C ILE A 84 -3.49 13.01 0.86
N ALA A 85 -4.74 12.67 1.16
CA ALA A 85 -5.29 11.36 0.84
C ALA A 85 -5.26 11.07 -0.67
N LEU A 86 -5.60 12.07 -1.50
CA LEU A 86 -5.58 11.95 -2.95
C LEU A 86 -4.14 11.80 -3.50
N MET A 87 -3.16 12.52 -2.92
CA MET A 87 -1.74 12.39 -3.28
C MET A 87 -1.15 11.01 -2.97
N LEU A 88 -1.71 10.27 -2.00
CA LEU A 88 -1.20 8.94 -1.65
C LEU A 88 -1.54 7.86 -2.69
N LEU A 89 -2.66 8.00 -3.41
CA LEU A 89 -3.06 7.05 -4.46
C LEU A 89 -2.03 6.88 -5.58
N PRO A 90 -1.53 7.94 -6.25
CA PRO A 90 -0.51 7.78 -7.29
C PRO A 90 0.81 7.23 -6.74
N VAL A 91 1.18 7.57 -5.50
CA VAL A 91 2.38 7.04 -4.85
C VAL A 91 2.29 5.52 -4.69
N VAL A 92 1.17 5.03 -4.16
CA VAL A 92 0.93 3.59 -3.99
C VAL A 92 0.92 2.88 -5.35
N TYR A 93 0.24 3.46 -6.35
CA TYR A 93 0.26 2.92 -7.70
C TYR A 93 1.68 2.78 -8.25
N LEU A 94 2.52 3.81 -8.12
CA LEU A 94 3.90 3.78 -8.60
C LEU A 94 4.76 2.73 -7.86
N ILE A 95 4.61 2.63 -6.54
CA ILE A 95 5.36 1.65 -5.74
C ILE A 95 4.97 0.23 -6.13
N VAL A 96 3.68 -0.08 -6.14
CA VAL A 96 3.18 -1.41 -6.50
C VAL A 96 3.52 -1.73 -7.95
N ALA A 97 3.37 -0.76 -8.86
CA ALA A 97 3.76 -0.91 -10.27
C ALA A 97 5.23 -1.28 -10.42
N LYS A 98 6.13 -0.58 -9.71
CA LYS A 98 7.57 -0.86 -9.76
C LYS A 98 7.89 -2.21 -9.11
N ALA A 99 7.29 -2.50 -7.96
CA ALA A 99 7.48 -3.75 -7.22
C ALA A 99 6.96 -4.97 -7.97
N THR A 100 5.96 -4.82 -8.85
CA THR A 100 5.37 -5.93 -9.63
C THR A 100 6.01 -6.12 -11.01
N ARG A 101 6.89 -5.22 -11.47
CA ARG A 101 7.55 -5.34 -12.79
C ARG A 101 8.35 -6.62 -13.00
N PHE A 102 8.85 -7.24 -11.93
CA PHE A 102 9.58 -8.49 -12.07
C PHE A 102 8.65 -9.67 -12.40
N LEU A 103 7.35 -9.56 -12.14
CA LEU A 103 6.38 -10.62 -12.45
C LEU A 103 6.40 -10.93 -13.96
N ASP A 104 6.60 -9.95 -14.83
CA ASP A 104 6.64 -10.18 -16.29
C ASP A 104 7.83 -11.07 -16.72
N ARG A 105 8.86 -11.18 -15.86
CA ARG A 105 10.08 -11.97 -16.13
C ARG A 105 10.07 -13.35 -15.49
N LEU A 106 9.11 -13.63 -14.60
CA LEU A 106 9.00 -14.94 -13.96
C LEU A 106 8.52 -15.97 -14.97
N SER A 107 9.44 -16.84 -15.37
CA SER A 107 9.15 -18.01 -16.19
C SER A 107 8.75 -19.15 -15.26
N PRO A 108 7.62 -19.85 -15.50
CA PRO A 108 7.18 -20.99 -14.67
C PRO A 108 8.25 -22.09 -14.49
N ILE A 109 9.24 -22.12 -15.37
CA ILE A 109 10.32 -23.10 -15.40
C ILE A 109 11.38 -22.91 -14.30
N ASP A 110 11.48 -21.72 -13.70
CA ASP A 110 12.47 -21.43 -12.64
C ASP A 110 12.16 -22.17 -11.32
N LEU A 111 10.93 -22.71 -11.18
CA LEU A 111 10.51 -23.49 -10.00
C LEU A 111 10.79 -24.99 -10.09
N ILE A 112 11.06 -25.55 -11.28
CA ILE A 112 11.42 -26.98 -11.39
C ILE A 112 12.90 -27.20 -10.96
N ARG A 113 13.67 -26.11 -10.81
CA ARG A 113 15.10 -26.14 -10.49
C ARG A 113 15.47 -25.72 -9.06
N SER A 114 14.50 -25.45 -8.18
CA SER A 114 14.74 -25.13 -6.76
C SER A 114 14.26 -26.21 -5.81
#